data_AF-A0A957X033-F1
#
_entry.id   AF-A0A957X033-F1
#
_cell.length_a   1.000
_cell.length_b   1.000
_cell.length_c   1.000
_cell.angle_alpha   90.00
_cell.angle_beta   90.00
_cell.angle_gamma   90.00
#
_symmetry.space_group_name_H-M   'P 1'
#
loop_
_entity.id
_entity.type
_entity.pdbx_description
1 polymer ?
#
loop_
_entity_poly.entity_id
_entity_poly.type
_entity_poly.pdbx_seq_one_letter_code
_entity_poly.pdbx_strand_id
1 'polypeptide(L)'
;MMIQFGFTMPLDQLDKTKRARYVADLDRALTLVSGHFDAAWCIDHLQFGDTDVLEGFTTLAYMAARHPQLKFGHTVLCQSFRNPALLAKMGATLHFLSG
;
A
#
# COMPACT_ATOMS: atom_id res chain seq x y z
N MET A 1 -17.89 -6.86 20.19
CA MET A 1 -17.20 -6.72 18.88
C MET A 1 -16.09 -5.71 19.08
N MET A 2 -14.84 -6.06 18.74
CA MET A 2 -13.70 -5.14 18.89
C MET A 2 -13.59 -4.31 17.60
N ILE A 3 -13.50 -2.98 17.71
CA ILE A 3 -13.28 -2.10 16.56
C ILE A 3 -11.79 -2.17 16.20
N GLN A 4 -11.49 -2.38 14.92
CA GLN A 4 -10.15 -2.40 14.37
C GLN A 4 -9.88 -1.13 13.56
N PHE A 5 -8.63 -0.68 13.54
CA PHE A 5 -8.24 0.55 12.86
C PHE A 5 -7.27 0.27 11.70
N GLY A 6 -7.41 1.04 10.63
CA GLY A 6 -6.52 1.01 9.48
C GLY A 6 -5.87 2.37 9.22
N PHE A 7 -4.61 2.36 8.79
CA PHE A 7 -3.85 3.55 8.41
C PHE A 7 -3.76 3.65 6.88
N THR A 8 -4.23 4.74 6.29
CA THR A 8 -4.07 4.96 4.84
C THR A 8 -2.68 5.55 4.57
N MET A 9 -1.88 4.82 3.80
CA MET A 9 -0.54 5.24 3.42
C MET A 9 -0.62 6.42 2.43
N PRO A 10 0.24 7.44 2.57
CA PRO A 10 0.34 8.52 1.58
C PRO A 10 1.00 7.97 0.32
N LEU A 11 0.31 7.92 -0.82
CA LEU A 11 0.85 7.39 -2.09
C LEU A 11 0.79 8.38 -3.26
N ASP A 12 0.19 9.54 -3.03
CA ASP A 12 0.00 10.59 -4.01
C ASP A 12 0.79 11.85 -3.63
N GLN A 13 0.71 12.86 -4.50
CA GLN A 13 1.32 14.18 -4.30
C GLN A 13 2.82 14.12 -3.99
N LEU A 14 3.52 13.16 -4.61
CA LEU A 14 4.96 13.05 -4.50
C LEU A 14 5.63 14.13 -5.35
N ASP A 15 6.68 14.74 -4.79
CA ASP A 15 7.60 15.64 -5.49
C ASP A 15 9.03 15.09 -5.35
N LYS A 16 10.03 15.76 -5.97
CA LYS A 16 11.43 15.31 -5.92
C LYS A 16 11.95 15.14 -4.49
N THR A 17 11.59 16.04 -3.58
CA THR A 17 12.03 16.03 -2.18
C THR A 17 11.35 14.90 -1.40
N LYS A 18 10.05 14.70 -1.62
CA LYS A 18 9.28 13.60 -1.00
C LYS A 18 9.76 12.24 -1.51
N ARG A 19 10.00 12.07 -2.81
CA ARG A 19 10.53 10.82 -3.39
C ARG A 19 11.82 10.37 -2.72
N ALA A 20 12.74 11.29 -2.44
CA ALA A 20 14.03 10.97 -1.81
C ALA A 20 13.92 10.44 -0.38
N ARG A 21 12.86 10.83 0.34
CA ARG A 21 12.63 10.41 1.75
C ARG A 21 11.47 9.45 1.93
N TYR A 22 10.69 9.20 0.87
CA TYR A 22 9.39 8.54 0.93
C TYR A 22 9.42 7.24 1.72
N VAL A 23 10.33 6.34 1.36
CA VAL A 23 10.45 5.03 2.02
C VAL A 23 10.78 5.21 3.50
N ALA A 24 11.74 6.05 3.85
CA ALA A 24 12.13 6.27 5.25
C ALA A 24 11.00 6.92 6.07
N ASP A 25 10.26 7.87 5.48
CA ASP A 25 9.12 8.50 6.13
C ASP A 25 7.95 7.52 6.32
N LEU A 26 7.66 6.69 5.32
CA LEU A 26 6.62 5.67 5.40
C LEU A 26 6.99 4.56 6.38
N ASP A 27 8.23 4.09 6.40
CA ASP A 27 8.72 3.13 7.40
C ASP A 27 8.53 3.66 8.82
N ARG A 28 8.87 4.94 9.04
CA ARG A 28 8.69 5.59 10.33
C ARG A 28 7.21 5.65 10.71
N ALA A 29 6.33 6.00 9.76
CA ALA A 29 4.89 6.00 9.99
C ALA A 29 4.35 4.60 10.31
N LEU A 30 4.72 3.58 9.54
CA LEU A 30 4.29 2.19 9.73
C LEU A 30 4.82 1.59 11.03
N THR A 31 6.03 1.97 11.45
CA THR A 31 6.57 1.62 12.76
C THR A 31 5.76 2.25 13.90
N LEU A 32 5.35 3.51 13.75
CA LEU A 32 4.55 4.22 14.75
C LEU A 32 3.13 3.66 14.86
N VAL A 33 2.49 3.27 13.76
CA VAL A 33 1.12 2.73 13.79
C VAL A 33 1.07 1.25 14.19
N SER A 34 2.18 0.53 14.01
CA SER A 34 2.31 -0.86 14.43
C SER A 34 2.00 -1.03 15.93
N GLY A 35 1.07 -1.92 16.26
CA GLY A 35 0.59 -2.14 17.64
C GLY A 35 -0.59 -1.24 18.06
N HIS A 36 -0.93 -0.24 17.23
CA HIS A 36 -2.12 0.61 17.42
C HIS A 36 -3.15 0.43 16.29
N PHE A 37 -2.70 -0.02 15.12
CA PHE A 37 -3.52 -0.27 13.93
C PHE A 37 -3.29 -1.71 13.46
N ASP A 38 -4.35 -2.31 12.91
CA ASP A 38 -4.34 -3.68 12.41
C ASP A 38 -3.91 -3.77 10.95
N ALA A 39 -4.10 -2.69 10.18
CA ALA A 39 -3.92 -2.69 8.74
C ALA A 39 -3.34 -1.37 8.20
N ALA A 40 -2.65 -1.47 7.07
CA ALA A 40 -2.23 -0.35 6.24
C ALA A 40 -2.87 -0.46 4.85
N TRP A 41 -3.40 0.67 4.35
CA TRP A 41 -4.18 0.73 3.12
C TRP A 41 -3.50 1.59 2.06
N CYS A 42 -3.54 1.11 0.82
CA CYS A 42 -2.90 1.70 -0.35
C CYS A 42 -3.97 2.18 -1.35
N ILE A 43 -3.95 3.45 -1.75
CA ILE A 43 -4.71 3.86 -2.94
C ILE A 43 -4.08 3.22 -4.20
N ASP A 44 -4.86 2.85 -5.22
CA ASP A 44 -4.36 2.22 -6.46
C ASP A 44 -4.54 3.12 -7.68
N HIS A 45 -4.18 4.40 -7.61
CA HIS A 45 -4.22 5.25 -8.81
C HIS A 45 -3.04 4.91 -9.73
N LEU A 46 -3.35 4.54 -10.98
CA LEU A 46 -2.31 4.42 -12.01
C LEU A 46 -1.86 5.78 -12.54
N GLN A 47 -2.77 6.76 -12.53
CA GLN A 47 -2.54 8.15 -12.94
C GLN A 47 -3.49 9.06 -12.12
N PHE A 48 -3.03 10.24 -11.71
CA PHE A 48 -3.86 11.20 -10.98
C PHE A 48 -3.49 12.65 -11.33
N GLY A 49 -4.16 13.20 -12.35
CA GLY A 49 -3.80 14.50 -12.91
C GLY A 49 -2.32 14.56 -13.30
N ASP A 50 -1.66 15.65 -12.92
CA ASP A 50 -0.22 15.86 -13.16
C ASP A 50 0.66 15.45 -11.96
N THR A 51 0.11 14.72 -11.00
CA THR A 51 0.85 14.29 -9.80
C THR A 51 1.50 12.94 -9.98
N ASP A 52 2.68 12.80 -9.38
CA ASP A 52 3.34 11.50 -9.25
C ASP A 52 2.58 10.62 -8.25
N VAL A 53 2.18 9.43 -8.70
CA VAL A 53 1.56 8.38 -7.89
C VAL A 53 2.35 7.08 -8.00
N LEU A 54 2.47 6.36 -6.89
CA LEU A 54 3.07 5.03 -6.90
C LEU A 54 2.06 3.98 -7.34
N GLU A 55 2.54 2.94 -8.02
CA GLU A 55 1.71 1.81 -8.42
C GLU A 55 1.38 0.94 -7.19
N GLY A 56 0.10 0.58 -7.01
CA GLY A 56 -0.41 0.06 -5.74
C GLY A 56 0.11 -1.33 -5.36
N PHE A 57 0.16 -2.28 -6.30
CA PHE A 57 0.59 -3.65 -6.01
C PHE A 57 2.08 -3.74 -5.69
N THR A 58 2.93 -3.03 -6.43
CA THR A 58 4.37 -2.96 -6.18
C THR A 58 4.67 -2.28 -4.84
N THR A 59 3.94 -1.21 -4.51
CA THR A 59 4.06 -0.53 -3.22
C THR A 59 3.64 -1.44 -2.06
N LEU A 60 2.49 -2.11 -2.18
CA LEU A 60 2.02 -3.06 -1.17
C LEU A 60 2.99 -4.23 -0.98
N ALA A 61 3.48 -4.83 -2.06
CA ALA A 61 4.44 -5.94 -1.97
C ALA A 61 5.72 -5.52 -1.23
N TYR A 62 6.23 -4.32 -1.53
CA TYR A 62 7.40 -3.79 -0.85
C TYR A 62 7.16 -3.53 0.64
N MET A 63 6.04 -2.92 1.00
CA MET A 63 5.74 -2.58 2.40
C MET A 63 5.30 -3.79 3.23
N ALA A 64 4.58 -4.74 2.64
CA ALA A 64 4.19 -5.99 3.29
C ALA A 64 5.40 -6.84 3.69
N ALA A 65 6.43 -6.89 2.83
CA ALA A 65 7.69 -7.57 3.16
C ALA A 65 8.45 -6.89 4.32
N ARG A 66 8.30 -5.57 4.49
CA ARG A 66 9.03 -4.77 5.49
C ARG A 66 8.32 -4.68 6.84
N HIS A 67 6.99 -4.76 6.85
CA HIS A 67 6.16 -4.62 8.05
C HIS A 67 5.18 -5.79 8.19
N PRO A 68 5.65 -7.04 8.30
CA PRO A 68 4.80 -8.25 8.29
C PRO A 68 3.78 -8.34 9.44
N GLN A 69 3.89 -7.48 10.45
CA GLN A 69 2.95 -7.39 11.57
C GLN A 69 1.64 -6.64 11.24
N LEU A 70 1.56 -5.94 10.10
CA LEU A 70 0.36 -5.25 9.63
C LEU A 70 -0.32 -6.04 8.52
N LYS A 71 -1.65 -5.94 8.41
CA LYS A 71 -2.39 -6.39 7.23
C LYS A 71 -2.32 -5.34 6.13
N PHE A 72 -2.28 -5.77 4.89
CA PHE A 72 -2.12 -4.88 3.74
C PHE A 72 -3.27 -5.03 2.75
N GLY A 73 -3.74 -3.92 2.19
CA GLY A 73 -4.81 -3.93 1.20
C GLY A 73 -4.93 -2.63 0.41
N HIS A 74 -5.80 -2.64 -0.59
CA HIS A 74 -6.09 -1.46 -1.39
C HIS A 74 -7.33 -0.72 -0.89
N THR A 75 -7.35 0.60 -1.03
CA THR A 75 -8.52 1.45 -0.77
C THR A 75 -8.63 2.55 -1.84
N VAL A 76 -9.33 2.37 -2.96
CA VAL A 76 -9.86 1.12 -3.52
C VAL A 76 -8.92 0.57 -4.58
N LEU A 77 -9.09 -0.70 -4.93
CA LEU A 77 -8.37 -1.31 -6.04
C LEU A 77 -8.82 -0.68 -7.37
N CYS A 78 -7.91 -0.49 -8.33
CA CYS A 78 -8.23 0.02 -9.65
C CYS A 78 -8.47 -1.13 -10.65
N GLN A 79 -9.44 -1.99 -10.35
CA GLN A 79 -9.62 -3.26 -11.08
C GLN A 79 -9.87 -3.08 -12.57
N SER A 80 -10.51 -1.98 -13.01
CA SER A 80 -10.85 -1.74 -14.42
C SER A 80 -9.64 -1.62 -15.34
N PHE A 81 -8.45 -1.39 -14.77
CA PHE A 81 -7.19 -1.28 -15.52
C PHE A 81 -6.35 -2.56 -15.51
N ARG A 82 -6.83 -3.63 -14.88
CA ARG A 82 -6.08 -4.88 -14.73
C ARG A 82 -6.86 -6.04 -15.34
N ASN A 83 -6.19 -6.89 -16.12
CA ASN A 83 -6.79 -8.14 -16.57
C ASN A 83 -7.21 -8.98 -15.35
N PRO A 84 -8.46 -9.47 -15.26
CA PRO A 84 -8.94 -10.17 -14.07
C PRO A 84 -8.13 -11.42 -13.67
N ALA A 85 -7.66 -12.20 -14.65
CA ALA A 85 -6.87 -13.41 -14.38
C ALA A 85 -5.47 -13.05 -13.86
N LEU A 86 -4.85 -12.03 -14.45
CA LEU A 86 -3.57 -11.50 -13.95
C LEU A 86 -3.72 -10.92 -12.55
N LEU A 87 -4.79 -10.15 -12.30
CA LEU A 87 -5.10 -9.57 -11.00
C LEU A 87 -5.26 -10.65 -9.93
N ALA A 88 -6.02 -11.71 -10.22
CA ALA A 88 -6.16 -12.85 -9.32
C ALA A 88 -4.79 -13.50 -9.01
N LYS A 89 -3.93 -13.65 -10.02
CA LYS A 89 -2.60 -14.21 -9.83
C LYS A 89 -1.70 -13.32 -8.97
N MET A 90 -1.68 -12.00 -9.21
CA MET A 90 -0.92 -11.04 -8.40
C MET A 90 -1.39 -11.04 -6.94
N GLY A 91 -2.71 -10.99 -6.70
CA GLY A 91 -3.28 -11.03 -5.36
C GLY A 91 -2.95 -12.33 -4.63
N ALA A 92 -3.11 -13.48 -5.29
CA ALA A 92 -2.77 -14.77 -4.71
C ALA A 92 -1.26 -14.90 -4.41
N THR A 93 -0.39 -14.40 -5.30
CA THR A 93 1.06 -14.39 -5.08
C THR A 93 1.44 -13.46 -3.92
N LEU A 94 0.86 -12.27 -3.84
CA LEU A 94 1.12 -11.35 -2.72
C LEU A 94 0.69 -12.00 -1.39
N HIS A 95 -0.55 -12.51 -1.31
CA HIS A 95 -1.06 -13.19 -0.12
C HIS A 95 -0.16 -14.38 0.29
N PHE A 96 0.29 -15.20 -0.67
CA PHE A 96 1.21 -16.30 -0.37
C PHE A 96 2.53 -15.83 0.25
N LEU A 97 3.04 -14.67 -0.16
CA LEU A 97 4.32 -14.13 0.31
C LEU A 97 4.20 -13.37 1.63
N SER A 98 3.05 -12.74 1.91
CA SER A 98 2.88 -11.83 3.05
C SER A 98 1.94 -12.31 4.15
N GLY A 99 1.17 -13.38 3.93
CA GLY A 99 0.06 -13.77 4.81
C GLY A 99 -1.17 -12.92 4.56
#